data_AF-A0A3N5BIK3-F1
#
_entry.id   AF-A0A3N5BIK3-F1
#
_cell.length_a   1.000
_cell.length_b   1.000
_cell.length_c   1.000
_cell.angle_alpha   90.00
_cell.angle_beta   90.00
_cell.angle_gamma   90.00
#
_symmetry.space_group_name_H-M   'P 1'
#
loop_
_entity.id
_entity.type
_entity.pdbx_description
1 polymer ?
#
loop_
_entity_poly.entity_id
_entity_poly.type
_entity_poly.pdbx_seq_one_letter_code
_entity_poly.pdbx_strand_id
1 'polypeptide(L)'
;MPSYQIIFFLGVPQHLRDKACRCAENLFSRSGCPDGNIALILFPCDRAGATVAHRDDPVIPKRVKDFTDARYIVIVPTATLWWKPELVEATLAHELGHVALGHCDKKAMWLTPLLRRFQFTRLFLLRKEIAADRWAAQLGYAESLREVLQYVLKQKQTLPGALRLWLLRRR
;
A
#
# COMPACT_ATOMS: atom_id res chain seq x y z
N MET A 1 0.37 20.24 -10.32
CA MET A 1 -0.19 20.17 -8.96
C MET A 1 -0.14 18.71 -8.52
N PRO A 2 0.17 18.40 -7.26
CA PRO A 2 0.10 17.04 -6.76
C PRO A 2 -1.33 16.53 -6.88
N SER A 3 -1.55 15.42 -7.60
CA SER A 3 -2.89 14.86 -7.83
C SER A 3 -2.90 13.37 -7.57
N TYR A 4 -3.97 12.88 -6.94
CA TYR A 4 -4.26 11.46 -6.87
C TYR A 4 -5.48 11.13 -7.72
N GLN A 5 -5.50 9.92 -8.26
CA GLN A 5 -6.62 9.36 -9.00
C GLN A 5 -7.07 8.08 -8.31
N ILE A 6 -8.37 7.81 -8.28
CA ILE A 6 -8.90 6.53 -7.81
C ILE A 6 -9.63 5.87 -8.97
N ILE A 7 -9.21 4.64 -9.28
CA ILE A 7 -9.68 3.87 -10.43
C ILE A 7 -10.19 2.54 -9.91
N PHE A 8 -11.30 2.09 -10.47
CA PHE A 8 -12.03 0.93 -9.98
C PHE A 8 -12.27 -0.06 -11.11
N PHE A 9 -12.05 -1.34 -10.84
CA PHE A 9 -12.48 -2.41 -11.74
C PHE A 9 -13.95 -2.79 -11.53
N LEU A 10 -14.57 -3.34 -12.58
CA LEU A 10 -15.90 -3.96 -12.52
C LEU A 10 -15.93 -5.00 -11.38
N GLY A 11 -16.98 -4.93 -10.54
CA GLY A 11 -17.17 -5.85 -9.42
C GLY A 11 -16.81 -5.31 -8.03
N VAL A 12 -16.31 -4.08 -7.91
CA VAL A 12 -16.12 -3.43 -6.59
C VAL A 12 -17.44 -2.77 -6.13
N PRO A 13 -18.03 -3.16 -4.99
CA PRO A 13 -19.24 -2.55 -4.45
C PRO A 13 -19.13 -1.04 -4.22
N GLN A 14 -20.22 -0.29 -4.45
CA GLN A 14 -20.24 1.18 -4.31
C GLN A 14 -19.76 1.65 -2.93
N HIS A 15 -20.26 1.06 -1.85
CA HIS A 15 -19.88 1.46 -0.49
C HIS A 15 -18.37 1.29 -0.20
N LEU A 16 -17.70 0.33 -0.84
CA LEU A 16 -16.24 0.17 -0.73
C LEU A 16 -15.49 1.22 -1.55
N ARG A 17 -16.03 1.60 -2.72
CA ARG A 17 -15.49 2.71 -3.52
C ARG A 17 -15.56 4.02 -2.75
N ASP A 18 -16.72 4.33 -2.18
CA ASP A 18 -16.91 5.56 -1.39
C ASP A 18 -15.99 5.60 -0.16
N LYS A 19 -15.83 4.45 0.51
CA LYS A 19 -14.90 4.32 1.63
C LYS A 19 -13.46 4.55 1.21
N ALA A 20 -13.04 3.99 0.09
CA ALA A 20 -11.69 4.19 -0.43
C ALA A 20 -11.44 5.67 -0.75
N CYS A 21 -12.41 6.37 -1.36
CA CYS A 21 -12.34 7.81 -1.60
C CYS A 21 -12.12 8.58 -0.31
N ARG A 22 -12.97 8.36 0.71
CA ARG A 22 -12.82 9.03 2.01
C ARG A 22 -11.47 8.74 2.69
N CYS A 23 -11.01 7.49 2.65
CA CYS A 23 -9.71 7.13 3.22
C CYS A 23 -8.56 7.82 2.47
N ALA A 24 -8.63 7.89 1.14
CA ALA A 24 -7.62 8.60 0.35
C ALA A 24 -7.64 10.10 0.63
N GLU A 25 -8.82 10.75 0.65
CA GLU A 25 -8.98 12.16 0.98
C GLU A 25 -8.37 12.49 2.35
N ASN A 26 -8.73 11.73 3.38
CA ASN A 26 -8.17 11.87 4.72
C ASN A 26 -6.64 11.70 4.72
N LEU A 27 -6.13 10.67 4.07
CA LEU A 27 -4.69 10.42 4.01
C LEU A 27 -3.92 11.53 3.27
N PHE A 28 -4.40 11.93 2.11
CA PHE A 28 -3.76 12.96 1.29
C PHE A 28 -3.85 14.35 1.93
N SER A 29 -4.91 14.64 2.70
CA SER A 29 -4.98 15.87 3.50
C SER A 29 -3.90 15.96 4.58
N ARG A 30 -3.48 14.81 5.15
CA ARG A 30 -2.43 14.74 6.19
C ARG A 30 -1.02 14.69 5.62
N SER A 31 -0.84 13.93 4.55
CA SER A 31 0.48 13.59 4.01
C SER A 31 0.93 14.46 2.84
N GLY A 32 0.01 15.23 2.25
CA GLY A 32 0.17 15.73 0.88
C GLY A 32 0.19 14.56 -0.11
N CYS A 33 0.53 14.82 -1.38
CA CYS A 33 0.75 13.76 -2.36
C CYS A 33 2.26 13.67 -2.65
N PRO A 34 2.99 12.76 -1.97
CA PRO A 34 4.43 12.64 -2.15
C PRO A 34 4.72 12.31 -3.62
N ASP A 35 5.55 13.15 -4.25
CA ASP A 35 6.01 13.00 -5.63
C ASP A 35 4.90 13.09 -6.72
N GLY A 36 3.72 13.60 -6.33
CA GLY A 36 2.81 14.37 -7.17
C GLY A 36 1.87 13.64 -8.13
N ASN A 37 1.99 12.32 -8.32
CA ASN A 37 1.14 11.60 -9.27
C ASN A 37 0.93 10.12 -8.92
N ILE A 38 -0.17 9.83 -8.21
CA ILE A 38 -0.48 8.51 -7.65
C ILE A 38 -1.87 8.05 -8.11
N ALA A 39 -1.99 6.81 -8.59
CA ALA A 39 -3.27 6.16 -8.84
C ALA A 39 -3.52 5.05 -7.81
N LEU A 40 -4.68 5.08 -7.17
CA LEU A 40 -5.20 3.97 -6.35
C LEU A 40 -6.08 3.10 -7.25
N ILE A 41 -5.73 1.83 -7.37
CA ILE A 41 -6.43 0.86 -8.20
C ILE A 41 -7.17 -0.13 -7.29
N LEU A 42 -8.50 -0.05 -7.25
CA LEU A 42 -9.32 -0.99 -6.50
C LEU A 42 -9.67 -2.20 -7.36
N PHE A 43 -9.41 -3.41 -6.85
CA PHE A 43 -9.73 -4.64 -7.57
C PHE A 43 -10.34 -5.71 -6.63
N PRO A 44 -11.26 -6.56 -7.14
CA PRO A 44 -11.86 -7.63 -6.36
C PRO A 44 -10.81 -8.68 -5.97
N CYS A 45 -10.57 -8.82 -4.67
CA CYS A 45 -9.69 -9.84 -4.10
C CYS A 45 -10.04 -10.08 -2.63
N ASP A 46 -9.96 -11.34 -2.22
CA ASP A 46 -10.24 -11.87 -0.89
C ASP A 46 -9.03 -11.80 0.07
N ARG A 47 -7.84 -11.50 -0.47
CA ARG A 47 -6.61 -11.31 0.31
C ARG A 47 -6.37 -9.84 0.60
N ALA A 48 -6.27 -9.50 1.88
CA ALA A 48 -5.96 -8.14 2.32
C ALA A 48 -4.46 -7.82 2.21
N GLY A 49 -4.15 -6.54 2.06
CA GLY A 49 -2.81 -5.98 1.88
C GLY A 49 -2.74 -5.12 0.61
N ALA A 50 -2.34 -3.86 0.73
CA ALA A 50 -2.08 -3.02 -0.43
C ALA A 50 -0.63 -3.24 -0.92
N THR A 51 -0.33 -2.78 -2.13
CA THR A 51 1.05 -2.74 -2.62
C THR A 51 1.24 -1.59 -3.59
N VAL A 52 2.40 -0.95 -3.55
CA VAL A 52 2.78 0.10 -4.50
C VAL A 52 3.89 -0.30 -5.45
N ALA A 53 3.78 0.19 -6.69
CA ALA A 53 4.83 0.08 -7.69
C ALA A 53 4.96 1.36 -8.53
N HIS A 54 6.11 1.49 -9.20
CA HIS A 54 6.29 2.46 -10.27
C HIS A 54 5.54 1.96 -11.52
N ARG A 55 4.99 2.88 -12.32
CA ARG A 55 4.27 2.59 -13.57
C ARG A 55 5.05 1.68 -14.53
N ASP A 56 6.36 1.91 -14.61
CA ASP A 56 7.26 1.16 -15.50
C ASP A 56 7.65 -0.21 -14.96
N ASP A 57 7.19 -0.60 -13.76
CA ASP A 57 7.44 -1.95 -13.27
C ASP A 57 6.79 -2.99 -14.21
N PRO A 58 7.51 -4.04 -14.64
CA PRO A 58 6.99 -5.07 -15.53
C PRO A 58 5.83 -5.87 -14.92
N VAL A 59 5.64 -5.82 -13.59
CA VAL A 59 4.49 -6.46 -12.93
C VAL A 59 3.18 -5.73 -13.18
N ILE A 60 3.22 -4.44 -13.55
CA ILE A 60 2.03 -3.65 -13.81
C ILE A 60 1.46 -4.02 -15.19
N PRO A 61 0.21 -4.54 -15.27
CA PRO A 61 -0.40 -4.90 -16.53
C PRO A 61 -0.54 -3.70 -17.47
N LYS A 62 -0.30 -3.90 -18.78
CA LYS A 62 -0.44 -2.84 -19.80
C LYS A 62 -1.78 -2.11 -19.70
N ARG A 63 -2.88 -2.84 -19.51
CA ARG A 63 -4.22 -2.24 -19.32
C ARG A 63 -4.26 -1.22 -18.19
N VAL A 64 -3.60 -1.47 -17.05
CA VAL A 64 -3.54 -0.49 -15.94
C VAL A 64 -2.78 0.76 -16.38
N LYS A 65 -1.70 0.61 -17.15
CA LYS A 65 -0.95 1.74 -17.72
C LYS A 65 -1.81 2.52 -18.71
N ASP A 66 -2.66 1.86 -19.48
CA ASP A 66 -3.54 2.52 -20.44
C ASP A 66 -4.67 3.34 -19.75
N PHE A 67 -5.00 3.07 -18.47
CA PHE A 67 -6.10 3.74 -17.74
C PHE A 67 -5.72 5.01 -16.97
N THR A 68 -4.44 5.26 -16.75
CA THR A 68 -3.96 6.39 -15.95
C THR A 68 -2.59 6.78 -16.45
N ASP A 69 -2.17 8.02 -16.27
CA ASP A 69 -0.77 8.43 -16.46
C ASP A 69 -0.03 8.60 -15.13
N ALA A 70 -0.58 8.01 -14.05
CA ALA A 70 0.07 8.04 -12.75
C ALA A 70 1.45 7.39 -12.76
N ARG A 71 2.41 8.07 -12.12
CA ARG A 71 3.79 7.60 -11.97
C ARG A 71 3.86 6.42 -11.00
N TYR A 72 3.09 6.49 -9.91
CA TYR A 72 2.98 5.41 -8.93
C TYR A 72 1.58 4.84 -8.91
N ILE A 73 1.51 3.53 -8.76
CA ILE A 73 0.27 2.77 -8.77
C ILE A 73 0.20 2.00 -7.46
N VAL A 74 -0.80 2.33 -6.65
CA VAL A 74 -1.13 1.63 -5.40
C VAL A 74 -2.29 0.69 -5.71
N ILE A 75 -2.05 -0.60 -5.60
CA ILE A 75 -3.06 -1.64 -5.84
C ILE A 75 -3.70 -1.99 -4.50
N VAL A 76 -5.03 -1.87 -4.41
CA VAL A 76 -5.80 -2.00 -3.17
C VAL A 76 -6.87 -3.09 -3.33
N PRO A 77 -6.67 -4.27 -2.72
CA PRO A 77 -7.67 -5.33 -2.68
C PRO A 77 -8.95 -4.91 -1.96
N THR A 78 -10.11 -5.39 -2.42
CA THR A 78 -11.38 -5.21 -1.71
C THR A 78 -11.34 -5.76 -0.27
N ALA A 79 -10.63 -6.85 -0.02
CA ALA A 79 -10.42 -7.40 1.33
C ALA A 79 -9.83 -6.38 2.31
N THR A 80 -8.90 -5.53 1.86
CA THR A 80 -8.34 -4.45 2.68
C THR A 80 -9.43 -3.45 3.07
N LEU A 81 -10.33 -3.11 2.14
CA LEU A 81 -11.38 -2.11 2.34
C LEU A 81 -12.49 -2.57 3.30
N TRP A 82 -12.56 -3.87 3.62
CA TRP A 82 -13.47 -4.39 4.65
C TRP A 82 -12.99 -4.09 6.08
N TRP A 83 -11.72 -3.72 6.29
CA TRP A 83 -11.21 -3.31 7.61
C TRP A 83 -11.73 -1.95 8.05
N LYS A 84 -11.56 -1.58 9.32
CA LYS A 84 -11.92 -0.23 9.79
C LYS A 84 -11.19 0.86 8.97
N PRO A 85 -11.80 2.02 8.72
CA PRO A 85 -11.19 3.10 7.92
C PRO A 85 -9.76 3.43 8.32
N GLU A 86 -9.46 3.51 9.61
CA GLU A 86 -8.14 3.87 10.14
C GLU A 86 -7.07 2.83 9.78
N LEU A 87 -7.45 1.55 9.67
CA LEU A 87 -6.56 0.46 9.25
C LEU A 87 -6.29 0.51 7.74
N VAL A 88 -7.31 0.89 6.96
CA VAL A 88 -7.16 1.14 5.51
C VAL A 88 -6.22 2.31 5.29
N GLU A 89 -6.47 3.43 5.96
CA GLU A 89 -5.63 4.63 5.89
C GLU A 89 -4.19 4.33 6.32
N ALA A 90 -3.98 3.59 7.42
CA ALA A 90 -2.66 3.18 7.86
C ALA A 90 -1.93 2.31 6.83
N THR A 91 -2.64 1.37 6.19
CA THR A 91 -2.09 0.52 5.13
C THR A 91 -1.69 1.36 3.92
N LEU A 92 -2.54 2.30 3.49
CA LEU A 92 -2.24 3.21 2.39
C LEU A 92 -1.10 4.17 2.73
N ALA A 93 -1.03 4.66 3.97
CA ALA A 93 0.05 5.52 4.45
C ALA A 93 1.40 4.78 4.38
N HIS A 94 1.44 3.50 4.73
CA HIS A 94 2.63 2.67 4.57
C HIS A 94 3.07 2.61 3.10
N GLU A 95 2.14 2.35 2.17
CA GLU A 95 2.45 2.33 0.73
C GLU A 95 2.92 3.70 0.21
N LEU A 96 2.32 4.80 0.68
CA LEU A 96 2.78 6.15 0.35
C LEU A 96 4.17 6.44 0.91
N GLY A 97 4.53 5.85 2.06
CA GLY A 97 5.89 5.91 2.59
C GLY A 97 6.91 5.30 1.63
N HIS A 98 6.56 4.23 0.92
CA HIS A 98 7.43 3.68 -0.13
C HIS A 98 7.59 4.62 -1.33
N VAL A 99 6.58 5.41 -1.67
CA VAL A 99 6.66 6.45 -2.70
C VAL A 99 7.55 7.60 -2.22
N ALA A 100 7.24 8.17 -1.05
CA ALA A 100 7.95 9.32 -0.47
C ALA A 100 9.47 9.07 -0.30
N LEU A 101 9.85 7.83 -0.03
CA LEU A 101 11.24 7.43 0.20
C LEU A 101 11.95 6.91 -1.07
N GLY A 102 11.31 7.03 -2.25
CA GLY A 102 11.88 6.58 -3.53
C GLY A 102 12.17 5.08 -3.58
N HIS A 103 11.44 4.27 -2.79
CA HIS A 103 11.65 2.83 -2.72
C HIS A 103 11.27 2.13 -4.03
N CYS A 104 10.37 2.74 -4.80
CA CYS A 104 9.80 2.23 -6.03
C CYS A 104 10.59 2.59 -7.30
N ASP A 105 11.37 3.68 -7.29
CA ASP A 105 12.12 4.17 -8.46
C ASP A 105 13.36 3.35 -8.78
N LYS A 106 13.94 2.70 -7.76
CA LYS A 106 15.10 1.84 -7.94
C LYS A 106 14.62 0.51 -8.51
N LYS A 107 15.02 0.18 -9.75
CA LYS A 107 14.82 -1.14 -10.38
C LYS A 107 15.16 -2.22 -9.33
N ALA A 108 14.14 -2.90 -8.82
CA ALA A 108 14.35 -4.03 -7.92
C ALA A 108 15.09 -5.10 -8.72
N MET A 109 16.35 -5.36 -8.36
CA MET A 109 17.14 -6.45 -8.93
C MET A 109 16.42 -7.77 -8.68
N TRP A 110 15.76 -8.29 -9.72
CA TRP A 110 15.81 -9.66 -10.25
C TRP A 110 15.81 -10.89 -9.30
N LEU A 111 15.33 -10.79 -8.07
CA LEU A 111 15.05 -11.97 -7.22
C LEU A 111 13.61 -12.52 -7.39
N THR A 112 12.92 -12.07 -8.43
CA THR A 112 11.48 -12.22 -8.66
C THR A 112 10.95 -13.62 -9.03
N PRO A 113 11.71 -14.64 -9.46
CA PRO A 113 11.11 -15.94 -9.77
C PRO A 113 10.60 -16.70 -8.53
N LEU A 114 11.38 -16.72 -7.45
CA LEU A 114 11.01 -17.46 -6.23
C LEU A 114 9.88 -16.79 -5.42
N LEU A 115 9.79 -15.46 -5.50
CA LEU A 115 8.86 -14.65 -4.71
C LEU A 115 7.47 -14.51 -5.35
N ARG A 116 7.32 -14.90 -6.64
CA ARG A 116 6.02 -14.98 -7.35
C ARG A 116 5.01 -15.91 -6.68
N ARG A 117 5.47 -16.84 -5.82
CA ARG A 117 4.61 -17.79 -5.09
C ARG A 117 3.71 -17.12 -4.04
N PHE A 118 4.00 -15.88 -3.66
CA PHE A 118 3.21 -15.11 -2.69
C PHE A 118 2.33 -14.02 -3.34
N GLN A 119 1.83 -14.29 -4.54
CA GLN A 119 0.80 -13.54 -5.29
C GLN A 119 0.23 -12.33 -4.52
N PHE A 120 0.64 -11.14 -4.94
CA PHE A 120 0.22 -9.78 -4.54
C PHE A 120 1.07 -8.97 -3.56
N THR A 121 2.16 -9.48 -2.98
CA THR A 121 3.01 -8.64 -2.10
C THR A 121 4.40 -8.44 -2.70
N ARG A 122 4.70 -7.22 -3.18
CA ARG A 122 6.08 -6.84 -3.49
C ARG A 122 6.87 -6.88 -2.19
N LEU A 123 7.91 -7.71 -2.13
CA LEU A 123 8.75 -7.81 -0.94
C LEU A 123 9.82 -6.72 -1.01
N PHE A 124 9.71 -5.70 -0.17
CA PHE A 124 10.82 -4.79 0.04
C PHE A 124 11.80 -5.36 1.07
N LEU A 125 13.06 -4.91 1.01
CA LEU A 125 14.02 -5.19 2.07
C LEU A 125 13.45 -4.71 3.40
N LEU A 126 13.66 -5.47 4.48
CA LEU A 126 13.16 -5.14 5.82
C LEU A 126 13.46 -3.68 6.24
N ARG A 127 14.63 -3.13 5.87
CA ARG A 127 14.98 -1.73 6.14
C ARG A 127 14.03 -0.73 5.45
N LYS A 128 13.58 -1.02 4.22
CA LYS A 128 12.62 -0.21 3.47
C LYS A 128 11.22 -0.31 4.08
N GLU A 129 10.79 -1.50 4.48
CA GLU A 129 9.53 -1.74 5.19
C GLU A 129 9.47 -0.94 6.51
N ILE A 130 10.53 -0.99 7.31
CA ILE A 130 10.63 -0.22 8.56
C ILE A 130 10.61 1.28 8.27
N ALA A 131 11.28 1.75 7.22
CA ALA A 131 11.29 3.16 6.89
C ALA A 131 9.90 3.66 6.45
N ALA A 132 9.16 2.85 5.68
CA ALA A 132 7.78 3.13 5.32
C ALA A 132 6.83 3.14 6.54
N ASP A 133 6.98 2.16 7.46
CA ASP A 133 6.24 2.15 8.73
C ASP A 133 6.51 3.41 9.56
N ARG A 134 7.76 3.87 9.61
CA ARG A 134 8.14 5.09 10.34
C ARG A 134 7.54 6.35 9.71
N TRP A 135 7.51 6.42 8.39
CA TRP A 135 6.89 7.53 7.67
C TRP A 135 5.38 7.58 7.96
N ALA A 136 4.69 6.44 7.87
CA ALA A 136 3.27 6.36 8.20
C ALA A 136 2.98 6.65 9.69
N ALA A 137 3.87 6.23 10.60
CA ALA A 137 3.77 6.58 12.01
C ALA A 137 3.89 8.09 12.26
N GLN A 138 4.72 8.82 11.50
CA GLN A 138 4.82 10.28 11.58
C GLN A 138 3.52 11.00 11.19
N LEU A 139 2.63 10.34 10.42
CA LEU A 139 1.30 10.84 10.07
C LEU A 139 0.21 10.49 11.10
N GLY A 140 0.60 9.87 12.22
CA GLY A 140 -0.31 9.49 13.30
C GLY A 140 -0.91 8.09 13.18
N TYR A 141 -0.44 7.25 12.25
CA TYR A 141 -0.98 5.89 12.02
C TYR A 141 -0.26 4.77 12.80
N ALA A 142 0.56 5.11 13.80
CA ALA A 142 1.37 4.12 14.52
C ALA A 142 0.55 3.00 15.17
N GLU A 143 -0.54 3.32 15.87
CA GLU A 143 -1.40 2.32 16.52
C GLU A 143 -2.13 1.45 15.50
N SER A 144 -2.71 2.07 14.47
CA SER A 144 -3.39 1.35 13.39
C SER A 144 -2.45 0.40 12.64
N LEU A 145 -1.20 0.79 12.41
CA LEU A 145 -0.18 -0.10 11.83
C LEU A 145 0.12 -1.30 12.74
N ARG A 146 0.19 -1.10 14.06
CA ARG A 146 0.38 -2.21 15.00
C ARG A 146 -0.78 -3.19 14.91
N GLU A 147 -2.03 -2.71 14.82
CA GLU A 147 -3.22 -3.56 14.65
C GLU A 147 -3.18 -4.32 13.32
N VAL A 148 -2.85 -3.65 12.21
CA VAL A 148 -2.67 -4.29 10.89
C VAL A 148 -1.60 -5.39 10.95
N LEU A 149 -0.43 -5.12 11.53
CA LEU A 149 0.65 -6.10 11.63
C LEU A 149 0.28 -7.28 12.53
N GLN A 150 -0.43 -7.05 13.63
CA GLN A 150 -0.94 -8.13 14.48
C GLN A 150 -1.89 -9.04 13.70
N TYR A 151 -2.78 -8.46 12.90
CA TYR A 151 -3.70 -9.22 12.05
C TYR A 151 -2.95 -10.07 11.02
N VAL A 152 -2.00 -9.46 10.29
CA VAL A 152 -1.19 -10.16 9.28
C VAL A 152 -0.32 -11.27 9.91
N LEU A 153 0.23 -11.03 11.10
CA LEU A 153 1.03 -12.02 11.83
C LEU A 153 0.20 -13.23 12.26
N LYS A 154 -1.02 -13.01 12.74
CA LYS A 154 -1.93 -14.10 13.10
C LYS A 154 -2.27 -14.98 11.89
N GLN A 155 -2.34 -14.39 10.69
CA GLN A 155 -2.66 -15.13 9.47
C GLN A 155 -1.47 -15.86 8.84
N LYS A 156 -0.27 -15.26 8.86
CA LYS A 156 0.88 -15.74 8.07
C LYS A 156 2.10 -16.19 8.90
N GLN A 157 2.09 -16.00 10.23
CA GLN A 157 3.19 -16.33 11.15
C GLN A 157 4.60 -16.00 10.60
N THR A 158 4.84 -14.74 10.22
CA THR A 158 6.11 -14.34 9.57
C THR A 158 7.07 -13.62 10.51
N LEU A 159 8.33 -14.06 10.56
CA LEU A 159 9.40 -13.43 11.35
C LEU A 159 9.60 -11.92 11.00
N PRO A 160 9.57 -11.50 9.71
CA PRO A 160 9.66 -10.08 9.37
C PRO A 160 8.51 -9.24 9.95
N GLY A 161 7.29 -9.75 9.96
CA GLY A 161 6.15 -9.04 10.55
C GLY A 161 6.30 -8.90 12.07
N ALA A 162 6.80 -9.94 12.76
CA ALA A 162 7.02 -9.92 14.21
C ALA A 162 8.05 -8.85 14.61
N LEU A 163 9.13 -8.72 13.83
CA LEU A 163 10.16 -7.71 14.04
C LEU A 163 9.64 -6.29 13.79
N ARG A 164 8.86 -6.06 12.72
CA ARG A 164 8.19 -4.77 12.45
C ARG A 164 7.28 -4.37 13.61
N LEU A 165 6.47 -5.30 14.11
CA LEU A 165 5.58 -5.06 15.25
C LEU A 165 6.35 -4.69 16.52
N TRP A 166 7.44 -5.40 16.81
CA TRP A 166 8.28 -5.09 17.98
C TRP A 166 8.92 -3.71 17.90
N LEU A 167 9.41 -3.31 16.73
CA LEU A 167 10.01 -1.98 16.52
C LEU A 167 8.98 -0.84 16.69
N LEU A 168 7.74 -1.07 16.24
CA LEU A 168 6.68 -0.07 16.40
C LEU A 168 6.25 0.10 17.86
N ARG A 169 6.44 -0.89 18.75
CA ARG A 169 6.13 -0.77 20.19
C ARG A 169 7.13 0.11 20.97
N ARG A 170 8.31 0.37 20.42
CA ARG A 170 9.39 1.13 21.09
C ARG A 170 9.36 2.64 20.81
N ARG A 171 8.33 3.12 20.11
CA ARG A 171 8.10 4.53 19.78
C ARG A 171 6.73 4.93 20.29
#